data_AF-A0A2K8U5P6-F1
#
_entry.id   AF-A0A2K8U5P6-F1
#
_cell.length_a   1.000
_cell.length_b   1.000
_cell.length_c   1.000
_cell.angle_alpha   90.00
_cell.angle_beta   90.00
_cell.angle_gamma   90.00
#
_symmetry.space_group_name_H-M   'P 1'
#
loop_
_entity.id
_entity.type
_entity.pdbx_description
1 polymer ?
#
loop_
_entity_poly.entity_id
_entity_poly.type
_entity_poly.pdbx_seq_one_letter_code
_entity_poly.pdbx_strand_id
1 'polypeptide(L)'
;MHYLSLALYAEGPTDYSFLCPVLERLCEAICLGDAPQPVEISECLSLNHPESANDAPREQRIFEAAQGGRGHWGVLFIHADGAGDPVRVRNQQAQPAIDRLRQAFANEGVGVAVVPVRETEAWAIVDGEALRQVFGTTLTDDEMGLPPSPGSAEAAADPKATLAAAFKATHPSGLRKRRGVSPMLNALGEQVSLQRLRQLDAFAALDSELRLALRQLRILE
;
A
#
# COMPACT_ATOMS: atom_id res chain seq x y z
N MET A 1 9.38 6.52 -24.34
CA MET A 1 8.13 6.28 -23.59
C MET A 1 8.26 4.92 -22.97
N HIS A 2 8.26 4.87 -21.64
CA HIS A 2 8.34 3.63 -20.88
C HIS A 2 6.95 3.19 -20.45
N TYR A 3 6.75 1.87 -20.30
CA TYR A 3 5.55 1.31 -19.69
C TYR A 3 5.97 0.63 -18.39
N LEU A 4 5.31 0.96 -17.29
CA LEU A 4 5.56 0.41 -15.97
C LEU A 4 4.33 -0.36 -15.48
N SER A 5 4.44 -1.68 -15.52
CA SER A 5 3.39 -2.56 -14.99
C SER A 5 3.53 -2.72 -13.47
N LEU A 6 2.43 -2.55 -12.74
CA LEU A 6 2.38 -2.68 -11.29
C LEU A 6 1.61 -3.92 -10.86
N ALA A 7 2.08 -4.57 -9.80
CA ALA A 7 1.37 -5.65 -9.15
C ALA A 7 1.51 -5.57 -7.62
N LEU A 8 0.51 -6.07 -6.90
CA LEU A 8 0.48 -6.18 -5.45
C LEU A 8 0.22 -7.63 -5.05
N TYR A 9 0.97 -8.10 -4.07
CA TYR A 9 0.65 -9.30 -3.31
C TYR A 9 0.42 -8.89 -1.84
N ALA A 10 -0.80 -9.05 -1.35
CA ALA A 10 -1.20 -8.68 0.00
C ALA A 10 -1.88 -9.84 0.76
N GLU A 11 -1.90 -9.74 2.09
CA GLU A 11 -2.50 -10.76 2.96
C GLU A 11 -4.02 -10.68 2.99
N GLY A 12 -4.58 -9.46 3.05
CA GLY A 12 -6.00 -9.23 3.17
C GLY A 12 -6.64 -8.66 1.89
N PRO A 13 -7.90 -8.99 1.58
CA PRO A 13 -8.61 -8.41 0.44
C PRO A 13 -8.81 -6.89 0.56
N THR A 14 -8.84 -6.36 1.79
CA THR A 14 -8.95 -4.92 2.08
C THR A 14 -7.70 -4.15 1.72
N ASP A 15 -6.53 -4.78 1.80
CA ASP A 15 -5.24 -4.15 1.49
C ASP A 15 -5.20 -3.73 0.02
N TYR A 16 -5.65 -4.60 -0.88
CA TYR A 16 -5.74 -4.28 -2.31
C TYR A 16 -6.62 -3.06 -2.58
N SER A 17 -7.74 -2.94 -1.84
CA SER A 17 -8.66 -1.82 -2.04
C SER A 17 -7.99 -0.49 -1.76
N PHE A 18 -7.25 -0.37 -0.66
CA PHE A 18 -6.58 0.87 -0.27
C PHE A 18 -5.24 1.07 -0.99
N LEU A 19 -4.40 0.04 -1.06
CA LEU A 19 -3.01 0.16 -1.53
C LEU A 19 -2.90 0.31 -3.04
N CYS A 20 -3.72 -0.37 -3.86
CA CYS A 20 -3.62 -0.25 -5.33
C CYS A 20 -3.64 1.22 -5.80
N PRO A 21 -4.67 2.04 -5.48
CA PRO A 21 -4.69 3.44 -5.91
C PRO A 21 -3.58 4.28 -5.27
N VAL A 22 -3.14 3.98 -4.04
CA VAL A 22 -2.02 4.69 -3.39
C VAL A 22 -0.71 4.43 -4.14
N LEU A 23 -0.44 3.18 -4.50
CA LEU A 23 0.80 2.75 -5.15
C LEU A 23 0.87 3.25 -6.60
N GLU A 24 -0.26 3.25 -7.31
CA GLU A 24 -0.38 3.86 -8.65
C GLU A 24 -0.02 5.35 -8.60
N ARG A 25 -0.72 6.12 -7.74
CA ARG A 25 -0.47 7.55 -7.56
C ARG A 25 0.95 7.85 -7.10
N LEU A 26 1.53 6.99 -6.25
CA LEU A 26 2.91 7.14 -5.80
C LEU A 26 3.90 6.97 -6.96
N CYS A 27 3.73 5.92 -7.76
CA CYS A 27 4.54 5.70 -8.97
C CYS A 27 4.40 6.88 -9.95
N GLU A 28 3.18 7.38 -10.17
CA GLU A 28 2.91 8.52 -11.04
C GLU A 28 3.62 9.78 -10.54
N ALA A 29 3.48 10.08 -9.24
CA ALA A 29 4.11 11.25 -8.64
C ALA A 29 5.64 11.20 -8.71
N ILE A 30 6.25 10.02 -8.53
CA ILE A 30 7.70 9.85 -8.63
C ILE A 30 8.14 9.98 -10.11
N CYS A 31 7.49 9.29 -11.04
CA CYS A 31 7.88 9.30 -12.44
C CYS A 31 7.68 10.70 -13.07
N LEU A 32 6.60 11.39 -12.73
CA LEU A 32 6.35 12.75 -13.20
C LEU A 32 7.42 13.74 -12.71
N GLY A 33 7.97 13.53 -11.52
CA GLY A 33 9.00 14.40 -10.95
C GLY A 33 10.41 14.11 -11.46
N ASP A 34 10.75 12.83 -11.65
CA ASP A 34 12.14 12.39 -11.73
C ASP A 34 12.49 11.54 -12.97
N ALA A 35 11.51 11.08 -13.76
CA ALA A 35 11.81 10.27 -14.94
C ALA A 35 12.27 11.15 -16.12
N PRO A 36 13.34 10.77 -16.85
CA PRO A 36 13.84 11.53 -18.00
C PRO A 36 12.93 11.44 -19.22
N GLN A 37 11.97 10.50 -19.22
CA GLN A 37 10.99 10.31 -20.29
C GLN A 37 9.61 10.05 -19.71
N PRO A 38 8.53 10.31 -20.47
CA PRO A 38 7.19 9.91 -20.08
C PRO A 38 7.10 8.41 -19.79
N VAL A 39 6.48 8.09 -18.64
CA VAL A 39 6.20 6.74 -18.16
C VAL A 39 4.70 6.56 -18.09
N GLU A 40 4.17 5.59 -18.82
CA GLU A 40 2.79 5.14 -18.69
C GLU A 40 2.74 4.06 -17.59
N ILE A 41 1.86 4.24 -16.62
CA ILE A 41 1.74 3.37 -15.45
C ILE A 41 0.45 2.57 -15.59
N SER A 42 0.54 1.25 -15.40
CA SER A 42 -0.64 0.39 -15.41
C SER A 42 -1.44 0.52 -14.11
N GLU A 43 -2.70 0.10 -14.16
CA GLU A 43 -3.42 -0.28 -12.93
C GLU A 43 -2.62 -1.34 -12.16
N CYS A 44 -2.72 -1.32 -10.83
CA CYS A 44 -2.02 -2.24 -9.95
C CYS A 44 -2.75 -3.59 -9.89
N LEU A 45 -2.16 -4.59 -10.54
CA LEU A 45 -2.73 -5.93 -10.61
C LEU A 45 -2.69 -6.63 -9.25
N SER A 46 -3.82 -7.21 -8.86
CA SER A 46 -3.88 -8.09 -7.69
C SER A 46 -3.32 -9.46 -8.03
N LEU A 47 -2.18 -9.85 -7.43
CA LEU A 47 -1.60 -11.17 -7.60
C LEU A 47 -1.95 -12.08 -6.43
N ASN A 48 -2.51 -13.24 -6.76
CA ASN A 48 -2.75 -14.32 -5.81
C ASN A 48 -1.89 -15.53 -6.19
N HIS A 49 -1.46 -16.27 -5.18
CA HIS A 49 -0.81 -17.56 -5.39
C HIS A 49 -1.85 -18.62 -5.77
N PRO A 50 -1.47 -19.66 -6.52
CA PRO A 50 -2.37 -20.77 -6.81
C PRO A 50 -2.75 -21.52 -5.53
N GLU A 51 -3.93 -22.14 -5.51
CA GLU A 51 -4.42 -22.92 -4.36
C GLU A 51 -3.45 -24.03 -3.93
N SER A 52 -2.69 -24.58 -4.89
CA SER A 52 -1.64 -25.59 -4.63
C SER A 52 -0.53 -25.10 -3.71
N ALA A 53 -0.35 -23.78 -3.57
CA ALA A 53 0.66 -23.17 -2.73
C ALA A 53 0.14 -22.75 -1.35
N ASN A 54 -1.12 -23.00 -1.00
CA ASN A 54 -1.72 -22.52 0.25
C ASN A 54 -0.91 -22.91 1.51
N ASP A 55 -0.36 -24.12 1.53
CA ASP A 55 0.45 -24.65 2.65
C ASP A 55 1.96 -24.36 2.49
N ALA A 56 2.36 -23.68 1.42
CA ALA A 56 3.75 -23.37 1.16
C ALA A 56 4.25 -22.18 2.01
N PRO A 57 5.56 -22.10 2.28
CA PRO A 57 6.16 -20.92 2.87
C PRO A 57 5.79 -19.64 2.12
N ARG A 58 5.66 -18.52 2.83
CA ARG A 58 5.16 -17.25 2.25
C ARG A 58 5.97 -16.80 1.04
N GLU A 59 7.30 -16.94 1.09
CA GLU A 59 8.20 -16.61 0.01
C GLU A 59 7.99 -17.50 -1.23
N GLN A 60 7.60 -18.76 -1.05
CA GLN A 60 7.22 -19.64 -2.14
C GLN A 60 5.88 -19.19 -2.75
N ARG A 61 4.89 -18.82 -1.92
CA ARG A 61 3.60 -18.31 -2.40
C ARG A 61 3.74 -17.04 -3.23
N ILE A 62 4.51 -16.06 -2.73
CA ILE A 62 4.79 -14.82 -3.47
C ILE A 62 5.52 -15.13 -4.78
N PHE A 63 6.50 -16.03 -4.74
CA PHE A 63 7.25 -16.43 -5.93
C PHE A 63 6.35 -17.09 -7.00
N GLU A 64 5.46 -18.00 -6.61
CA GLU A 64 4.53 -18.64 -7.53
C GLU A 64 3.51 -17.65 -8.11
N ALA A 65 3.01 -16.72 -7.30
CA ALA A 65 2.16 -15.63 -7.77
C ALA A 65 2.89 -14.76 -8.82
N ALA A 66 4.15 -14.38 -8.53
CA ALA A 66 4.99 -13.61 -9.43
C ALA A 66 5.30 -14.36 -10.75
N GLN A 67 5.51 -15.68 -10.66
CA GLN A 67 5.73 -16.54 -11.82
C GLN A 67 4.47 -16.65 -12.68
N GLY A 68 3.29 -16.80 -12.08
CA GLY A 68 2.01 -16.79 -12.80
C GLY A 68 1.71 -15.45 -13.47
N GLY A 69 2.14 -14.35 -12.85
CA GLY A 69 2.01 -12.99 -13.38
C GLY A 69 3.15 -12.53 -14.29
N ARG A 70 4.12 -13.39 -14.66
CA ARG A 70 5.31 -12.98 -15.42
C ARG A 70 4.94 -12.21 -16.69
N GLY A 71 5.66 -11.12 -16.96
CA GLY A 71 5.40 -10.22 -18.10
C GLY A 71 4.26 -9.22 -17.87
N HIS A 72 3.51 -9.35 -16.77
CA HIS A 72 2.41 -8.43 -16.41
C HIS A 72 2.79 -7.49 -15.24
N TRP A 73 4.01 -7.58 -14.72
CA TRP A 73 4.52 -6.70 -13.67
C TRP A 73 5.99 -6.37 -13.91
N GLY A 74 6.36 -5.12 -13.66
CA GLY A 74 7.75 -4.66 -13.53
C GLY A 74 8.09 -4.33 -12.07
N VAL A 75 7.12 -3.85 -11.30
CA VAL A 75 7.22 -3.71 -9.83
C VAL A 75 6.18 -4.61 -9.17
N LEU A 76 6.63 -5.51 -8.30
CA LEU A 76 5.78 -6.32 -7.43
C LEU A 76 5.87 -5.80 -5.99
N PHE A 77 4.83 -5.13 -5.55
CA PHE A 77 4.65 -4.73 -4.16
C PHE A 77 4.28 -5.93 -3.29
N ILE A 78 4.97 -6.08 -2.16
CA ILE A 78 4.73 -7.17 -1.21
C ILE A 78 4.29 -6.54 0.11
N HIS A 79 3.00 -6.68 0.41
CA HIS A 79 2.41 -6.12 1.61
C HIS A 79 2.49 -7.09 2.79
N ALA A 80 2.85 -6.58 3.96
CA ALA A 80 2.67 -7.24 5.25
C ALA A 80 2.49 -6.19 6.37
N ASP A 81 1.61 -6.46 7.33
CA ASP A 81 1.41 -5.62 8.51
C ASP A 81 2.62 -5.67 9.45
N GLY A 82 3.16 -4.50 9.83
CA GLY A 82 4.42 -4.41 10.59
C GLY A 82 4.35 -4.84 12.05
N ALA A 83 3.16 -5.00 12.63
CA ALA A 83 2.95 -5.45 14.01
C ALA A 83 3.79 -4.69 15.08
N GLY A 84 4.05 -3.41 14.85
CA GLY A 84 4.86 -2.52 15.69
C GLY A 84 6.37 -2.55 15.42
N ASP A 85 6.83 -3.43 14.53
CA ASP A 85 8.25 -3.58 14.15
C ASP A 85 8.35 -3.82 12.63
N PRO A 86 8.17 -2.76 11.82
CA PRO A 86 8.14 -2.89 10.37
C PRO A 86 9.46 -3.40 9.79
N VAL A 87 10.60 -3.10 10.43
CA VAL A 87 11.92 -3.56 9.96
C VAL A 87 12.04 -5.07 10.11
N ARG A 88 11.68 -5.62 11.28
CA ARG A 88 11.68 -7.08 11.47
C ARG A 88 10.69 -7.77 10.54
N VAL A 89 9.47 -7.24 10.41
CA VAL A 89 8.46 -7.82 9.52
C VAL A 89 8.93 -7.79 8.07
N ARG A 90 9.46 -6.66 7.59
CA ARG A 90 10.04 -6.54 6.25
C ARG A 90 11.11 -7.60 6.01
N ASN A 91 12.01 -7.80 6.98
CA ASN A 91 13.07 -8.81 6.87
C ASN A 91 12.57 -10.26 6.90
N GLN A 92 11.44 -10.54 7.56
CA GLN A 92 10.89 -11.89 7.71
C GLN A 92 9.86 -12.25 6.62
N GLN A 93 9.04 -11.28 6.20
CA GLN A 93 7.82 -11.52 5.41
C GLN A 93 7.90 -10.99 3.97
N ALA A 94 8.86 -10.10 3.66
CA ALA A 94 9.04 -9.55 2.32
C ALA A 94 10.42 -9.88 1.75
N GLN A 95 11.49 -9.65 2.52
CA GLN A 95 12.87 -9.78 2.04
C GLN A 95 13.20 -11.15 1.42
N PRO A 96 12.81 -12.31 2.00
CA PRO A 96 13.11 -13.60 1.38
C PRO A 96 12.50 -13.76 -0.01
N ALA A 97 11.28 -13.23 -0.20
CA ALA A 97 10.64 -13.21 -1.51
C ALA A 97 11.33 -12.23 -2.47
N ILE A 98 11.68 -11.02 -2.01
CA ILE A 98 12.40 -10.02 -2.82
C ILE A 98 13.73 -10.58 -3.33
N ASP A 99 14.51 -11.23 -2.47
CA ASP A 99 15.79 -11.82 -2.88
C ASP A 99 15.60 -12.95 -3.89
N ARG A 100 14.58 -13.78 -3.70
CA ARG A 100 14.24 -14.85 -4.64
C ARG A 100 13.77 -14.31 -5.99
N LEU A 101 12.94 -13.26 -5.98
CA LEU A 101 12.49 -12.58 -7.20
C LEU A 101 13.67 -11.96 -7.95
N ARG A 102 14.60 -11.30 -7.24
CA ARG A 102 15.81 -10.72 -7.84
C ARG A 102 16.66 -11.78 -8.56
N GLN A 103 16.77 -12.99 -8.00
CA GLN A 103 17.52 -14.09 -8.61
C GLN A 103 16.83 -14.65 -9.86
N ALA A 104 15.50 -14.74 -9.87
CA ALA A 104 14.76 -15.42 -10.93
C ALA A 104 14.27 -14.50 -12.06
N PHE A 105 13.99 -13.23 -11.77
CA PHE A 105 13.41 -12.24 -12.69
C PHE A 105 14.36 -11.06 -12.91
N ALA A 106 15.67 -11.31 -12.83
CA ALA A 106 16.69 -10.28 -13.02
C ALA A 106 16.44 -9.49 -14.33
N ASN A 107 16.31 -8.17 -14.21
CA ASN A 107 15.98 -7.22 -15.29
C ASN A 107 14.54 -7.26 -15.84
N GLU A 108 13.70 -8.21 -15.42
CA GLU A 108 12.28 -8.28 -15.81
C GLU A 108 11.38 -7.58 -14.80
N GLY A 109 11.70 -7.70 -13.50
CA GLY A 109 10.94 -7.03 -12.45
C GLY A 109 11.67 -7.00 -11.12
N VAL A 110 11.18 -6.16 -10.22
CA VAL A 110 11.73 -5.94 -8.88
C VAL A 110 10.63 -6.01 -7.83
N GLY A 111 10.94 -6.65 -6.69
CA GLY A 111 10.08 -6.66 -5.53
C GLY A 111 10.31 -5.44 -4.63
N VAL A 112 9.24 -4.83 -4.12
CA VAL A 112 9.27 -3.69 -3.20
C VAL A 112 8.42 -3.99 -1.97
N ALA A 113 8.97 -3.84 -0.77
CA ALA A 113 8.23 -4.08 0.46
C ALA A 113 7.27 -2.91 0.77
N VAL A 114 6.02 -3.25 1.14
CA VAL A 114 5.02 -2.30 1.65
C VAL A 114 4.69 -2.74 3.07
N VAL A 115 5.31 -2.11 4.08
CA VAL A 115 5.17 -2.53 5.47
C VAL A 115 4.87 -1.32 6.36
N PRO A 116 3.60 -1.04 6.71
CA PRO A 116 3.27 -0.01 7.68
C PRO A 116 3.80 -0.40 9.07
N VAL A 117 3.90 0.55 10.01
CA VAL A 117 4.35 0.23 11.39
C VAL A 117 3.45 -0.82 12.05
N ARG A 118 2.13 -0.70 11.91
CA ARG A 118 1.16 -1.67 12.42
C ARG A 118 0.31 -2.24 11.30
N GLU A 119 -0.62 -1.44 10.78
CA GLU A 119 -1.58 -1.82 9.75
C GLU A 119 -1.72 -0.69 8.71
N THR A 120 -2.24 -1.00 7.53
CA THR A 120 -2.45 0.00 6.46
C THR A 120 -3.44 1.09 6.87
N GLU A 121 -4.36 0.82 7.80
CA GLU A 121 -5.29 1.84 8.29
C GLU A 121 -4.58 3.03 8.97
N ALA A 122 -3.35 2.86 9.46
CA ALA A 122 -2.54 3.98 9.97
C ALA A 122 -2.29 5.04 8.88
N TRP A 123 -2.17 4.60 7.63
CA TRP A 123 -2.01 5.47 6.47
C TRP A 123 -3.31 6.13 6.04
N ALA A 124 -4.47 5.51 6.31
CA ALA A 124 -5.76 6.13 6.04
C ALA A 124 -6.08 7.24 7.06
N ILE A 125 -5.80 7.00 8.35
CA ILE A 125 -6.16 7.94 9.43
C ILE A 125 -5.24 9.16 9.53
N VAL A 126 -4.14 9.21 8.77
CA VAL A 126 -3.27 10.39 8.71
C VAL A 126 -3.93 11.58 8.01
N ASP A 127 -4.94 11.32 7.17
CA ASP A 127 -5.58 12.34 6.33
C ASP A 127 -7.06 12.50 6.68
N GLY A 128 -7.33 13.38 7.65
CA GLY A 128 -8.68 13.73 8.04
C GLY A 128 -9.50 14.39 6.92
N GLU A 129 -8.86 15.06 5.96
CA GLU A 129 -9.58 15.67 4.84
C GLU A 129 -10.11 14.60 3.89
N ALA A 130 -9.28 13.64 3.51
CA ALA A 130 -9.71 12.47 2.73
C ALA A 130 -10.83 11.72 3.44
N LEU A 131 -10.72 11.53 4.76
CA LEU A 131 -11.78 10.90 5.56
C LEU A 131 -13.09 11.70 5.53
N ARG A 132 -13.04 13.03 5.68
CA ARG A 132 -14.24 13.89 5.58
C ARG A 132 -14.91 13.78 4.21
N GLN A 133 -14.11 13.84 3.15
CA GLN A 133 -14.61 13.77 1.77
C GLN A 133 -15.24 12.40 1.49
N VAL A 134 -14.54 11.31 1.78
CA VAL A 134 -15.05 9.95 1.59
C VAL A 134 -16.25 9.66 2.49
N PHE A 135 -16.21 10.09 3.75
CA PHE A 135 -17.32 9.88 4.68
C PHE A 135 -18.49 10.84 4.45
N GLY A 136 -18.33 11.89 3.65
CA GLY A 136 -19.36 12.90 3.43
C GLY A 136 -19.75 13.60 4.75
N THR A 137 -18.75 14.03 5.52
CA THR A 137 -18.97 14.67 6.82
C THR A 137 -18.18 15.97 6.96
N THR A 138 -18.66 16.86 7.84
CA THR A 138 -17.99 18.11 8.19
C THR A 138 -17.35 18.04 9.58
N LEU A 139 -17.35 16.87 10.22
CA LEU A 139 -16.72 16.68 11.53
C LEU A 139 -15.22 16.99 11.46
N THR A 140 -14.73 17.64 12.51
CA THR A 140 -13.31 17.88 12.76
C THR A 140 -12.57 16.58 13.04
N ASP A 141 -11.23 16.64 12.97
CA ASP A 141 -10.37 15.50 13.32
C ASP A 141 -10.63 15.04 14.77
N ASP A 142 -10.79 15.98 15.71
CA ASP A 142 -11.10 15.71 17.11
C ASP A 142 -12.46 15.02 17.29
N GLU A 143 -13.51 15.48 16.59
CA GLU A 143 -14.84 14.86 16.65
C GLU A 143 -14.87 13.45 16.07
N MET A 144 -14.01 13.16 15.09
CA MET A 144 -13.81 11.82 14.55
C MET A 144 -12.82 10.97 15.38
N GLY A 145 -12.17 11.55 16.39
CA GLY A 145 -11.15 10.86 17.20
C GLY A 145 -9.89 10.51 16.40
N LEU A 146 -9.52 11.33 15.40
CA LEU A 146 -8.34 11.12 14.59
C LEU A 146 -7.06 11.58 15.31
N PRO A 147 -5.91 10.96 15.01
CA PRO A 147 -4.63 11.36 15.57
C PRO A 147 -4.26 12.81 15.16
N PRO A 148 -3.73 13.64 16.07
CA PRO A 148 -3.44 15.06 15.79
C PRO A 148 -2.20 15.28 14.91
N SER A 149 -1.41 14.23 14.66
CA SER A 149 -0.17 14.30 13.88
C SER A 149 0.14 13.01 13.13
N PRO A 150 0.98 13.06 12.07
CA PRO A 150 1.45 11.86 11.37
C PRO A 150 2.13 10.85 12.29
N GLY A 151 3.04 11.29 13.15
CA GLY A 151 3.72 10.39 14.10
C GLY A 151 2.74 9.70 15.05
N SER A 152 1.68 10.38 15.49
CA SER A 152 0.64 9.74 16.31
C SER A 152 -0.26 8.78 15.52
N ALA A 153 -0.48 9.02 14.22
CA ALA A 153 -1.20 8.08 13.36
C ALA A 153 -0.39 6.79 13.15
N GLU A 154 0.91 6.94 12.93
CA GLU A 154 1.83 5.81 12.77
C GLU A 154 2.01 4.99 14.07
N ALA A 155 2.02 5.68 15.21
CA ALA A 155 2.10 5.05 16.54
C ALA A 155 0.75 4.55 17.08
N ALA A 156 -0.36 4.72 16.34
CA ALA A 156 -1.69 4.31 16.79
C ALA A 156 -1.71 2.81 17.10
N ALA A 157 -2.11 2.44 18.32
CA ALA A 157 -2.05 1.05 18.78
C ALA A 157 -2.98 0.11 18.00
N ASP A 158 -4.13 0.62 17.56
CA ASP A 158 -5.12 -0.13 16.76
C ASP A 158 -5.70 0.80 15.68
N PRO A 159 -4.97 1.03 14.57
CA PRO A 159 -5.37 1.95 13.52
C PRO A 159 -6.71 1.55 12.87
N LYS A 160 -6.98 0.26 12.75
CA LYS A 160 -8.25 -0.27 12.24
C LYS A 160 -9.43 0.08 13.14
N ALA A 161 -9.27 -0.04 14.46
CA ALA A 161 -10.29 0.41 15.40
C ALA A 161 -10.47 1.93 15.36
N THR A 162 -9.40 2.71 15.24
CA THR A 162 -9.47 4.18 15.09
C THR A 162 -10.25 4.57 13.84
N LEU A 163 -9.95 3.97 12.69
CA LEU A 163 -10.66 4.22 11.43
C LEU A 163 -12.15 3.84 11.55
N ALA A 164 -12.46 2.71 12.18
CA ALA A 164 -13.83 2.28 12.40
C ALA A 164 -14.59 3.20 13.37
N ALA A 165 -13.92 3.75 14.39
CA ALA A 165 -14.49 4.71 15.34
C ALA A 165 -14.79 6.05 14.66
N ALA A 166 -13.86 6.57 13.86
CA ALA A 166 -14.06 7.78 13.05
C ALA A 166 -15.28 7.65 12.13
N PHE A 167 -15.42 6.51 11.45
CA PHE A 167 -16.60 6.23 10.64
C PHE A 167 -17.89 6.16 11.45
N LYS A 168 -17.87 5.55 12.64
CA LYS A 168 -19.05 5.49 13.52
C LYS A 168 -19.46 6.87 14.04
N ALA A 169 -18.50 7.77 14.26
CA ALA A 169 -18.76 9.15 14.69
C ALA A 169 -19.60 9.92 13.67
N THR A 170 -19.55 9.56 12.38
CA THR A 170 -20.40 10.16 11.35
C THR A 170 -21.86 9.68 11.37
N HIS A 171 -22.26 8.91 12.40
CA HIS A 171 -23.59 8.31 12.56
C HIS A 171 -24.13 7.64 11.28
N PRO A 172 -23.39 6.69 10.68
CA PRO A 172 -23.81 6.04 9.45
C PRO A 172 -25.11 5.26 9.68
N SER A 173 -25.96 5.24 8.65
CA SER A 173 -27.28 4.58 8.70
C SER A 173 -27.43 3.50 7.62
N GLY A 174 -28.43 2.64 7.78
CA GLY A 174 -28.80 1.62 6.80
C GLY A 174 -27.66 0.71 6.35
N LEU A 175 -27.54 0.53 5.02
CA LEU A 175 -26.51 -0.30 4.39
C LEU A 175 -25.09 0.14 4.72
N ARG A 176 -24.86 1.46 4.85
CA ARG A 176 -23.56 2.04 5.12
C ARG A 176 -23.05 1.64 6.51
N LYS A 177 -23.93 1.70 7.52
CA LYS A 177 -23.63 1.19 8.87
C LYS A 177 -23.26 -0.30 8.87
N ARG A 178 -24.00 -1.11 8.12
CA ARG A 178 -23.81 -2.57 8.07
C ARG A 178 -22.49 -2.96 7.40
N ARG A 179 -22.08 -2.25 6.35
CA ARG A 179 -20.86 -2.56 5.59
C ARG A 179 -19.58 -2.01 6.22
N GLY A 180 -19.69 -1.02 7.10
CA GLY A 180 -18.51 -0.40 7.71
C GLY A 180 -17.67 0.38 6.70
N VAL A 181 -16.38 0.51 6.99
CA VAL A 181 -15.42 1.29 6.18
C VAL A 181 -14.92 0.52 4.97
N SER A 182 -14.94 -0.82 4.97
CA SER A 182 -14.31 -1.64 3.92
C SER A 182 -14.65 -1.24 2.47
N PRO A 183 -15.92 -0.94 2.10
CA PRO A 183 -16.25 -0.51 0.74
C PRO A 183 -15.70 0.87 0.35
N MET A 184 -15.20 1.63 1.32
CA MET A 184 -14.72 3.01 1.16
C MET A 184 -13.18 3.07 1.10
N LEU A 185 -12.49 1.95 1.34
CA LEU A 185 -11.03 1.90 1.36
C LEU A 185 -10.40 2.30 0.02
N ASN A 186 -11.03 1.92 -1.09
CA ASN A 186 -10.58 2.34 -2.42
C ASN A 186 -10.66 3.86 -2.61
N ALA A 187 -11.82 4.47 -2.30
CA ALA A 187 -11.96 5.92 -2.33
C ALA A 187 -11.00 6.64 -1.36
N LEU A 188 -10.69 6.04 -0.20
CA LEU A 188 -9.68 6.58 0.71
C LEU A 188 -8.28 6.54 0.09
N GLY A 189 -7.91 5.44 -0.57
CA GLY A 189 -6.62 5.35 -1.27
C GLY A 189 -6.50 6.31 -2.46
N GLU A 190 -7.61 6.61 -3.14
CA GLU A 190 -7.67 7.62 -4.21
C GLU A 190 -7.53 9.06 -3.69
N GLN A 191 -7.96 9.34 -2.45
CA GLN A 191 -8.04 10.70 -1.93
C GLN A 191 -6.93 11.06 -0.94
N VAL A 192 -6.36 10.08 -0.22
CA VAL A 192 -5.31 10.33 0.78
C VAL A 192 -4.14 11.11 0.16
N SER A 193 -3.66 12.11 0.88
CA SER A 193 -2.57 12.97 0.44
C SER A 193 -1.23 12.23 0.49
N LEU A 194 -0.58 12.06 -0.66
CA LEU A 194 0.79 11.55 -0.74
C LEU A 194 1.77 12.41 0.07
N GLN A 195 1.53 13.72 0.18
CA GLN A 195 2.36 14.61 0.99
C GLN A 195 2.25 14.27 2.48
N ARG A 196 1.04 13.97 2.98
CA ARG A 196 0.84 13.52 4.36
C ARG A 196 1.42 12.12 4.58
N LEU A 197 1.22 11.21 3.63
CA LEU A 197 1.79 9.87 3.71
C LEU A 197 3.32 9.90 3.81
N ARG A 198 4.00 10.75 3.02
CA ARG A 198 5.46 10.96 3.12
C ARG A 198 5.97 11.49 4.47
N GLN A 199 5.08 11.93 5.37
CA GLN A 199 5.44 12.33 6.73
C GLN A 199 5.45 11.15 7.71
N LEU A 200 5.02 9.95 7.28
CA LEU A 200 5.09 8.71 8.04
C LEU A 200 6.40 8.00 7.71
N ASP A 201 7.14 7.55 8.72
CA ASP A 201 8.47 6.96 8.54
C ASP A 201 8.41 5.69 7.68
N ALA A 202 7.42 4.83 7.91
CA ALA A 202 7.24 3.60 7.15
C ALA A 202 6.87 3.85 5.68
N PHE A 203 6.11 4.91 5.40
CA PHE A 203 5.78 5.28 4.02
C PHE A 203 6.95 5.97 3.32
N ALA A 204 7.72 6.80 4.03
CA ALA A 204 8.95 7.39 3.51
C ALA A 204 9.99 6.31 3.15
N ALA A 205 10.04 5.22 3.92
CA ALA A 205 10.83 4.04 3.60
C ALA A 205 10.35 3.36 2.31
N LEU A 206 9.03 3.17 2.13
CA LEU A 206 8.45 2.68 0.87
C LEU A 206 8.81 3.59 -0.32
N ASP A 207 8.62 4.91 -0.20
CA ASP A 207 8.94 5.87 -1.27
C ASP A 207 10.41 5.76 -1.69
N SER A 208 11.31 5.67 -0.70
CA SER A 208 12.75 5.51 -0.93
C SER A 208 13.10 4.17 -1.60
N GLU A 209 12.50 3.07 -1.15
CA GLU A 209 12.72 1.73 -1.72
C GLU A 209 12.18 1.66 -3.16
N LEU A 210 11.02 2.24 -3.42
CA LEU A 210 10.43 2.32 -4.75
C LEU A 210 11.30 3.14 -5.71
N ARG A 211 11.86 4.28 -5.28
CA ARG A 211 12.80 5.06 -6.10
C ARG A 211 14.03 4.24 -6.49
N LEU A 212 14.57 3.45 -5.55
CA LEU A 212 15.70 2.55 -5.86
C LEU A 212 15.29 1.45 -6.85
N ALA A 213 14.10 0.87 -6.68
CA ALA A 213 13.55 -0.12 -7.59
C ALA A 213 13.36 0.44 -9.02
N LEU A 214 12.83 1.65 -9.15
CA LEU A 214 12.65 2.30 -10.45
C LEU A 214 13.98 2.64 -11.13
N ARG A 215 15.04 2.97 -10.38
CA ARG A 215 16.41 3.07 -10.93
C ARG A 215 16.95 1.73 -11.41
N GLN A 216 16.70 0.64 -10.67
CA GLN A 216 17.10 -0.71 -11.10
C GLN A 216 16.41 -1.11 -12.41
N LEU A 217 15.16 -0.69 -12.60
CA LEU A 217 14.41 -0.85 -13.85
C LEU A 217 14.80 0.15 -14.95
N ARG A 218 15.72 1.08 -14.67
CA ARG A 218 16.15 2.16 -15.58
C ARG A 218 15.00 3.08 -16.00
N ILE A 219 14.02 3.25 -15.13
CA ILE A 219 12.91 4.20 -15.29
C ILE A 219 13.33 5.58 -14.77
N LEU A 220 14.10 5.60 -13.68
CA LEU A 220 14.74 6.80 -13.14
C LEU A 220 16.26 6.73 -13.37
N GLU A 221 16.92 7.89 -13.28
CA GLU A 221 18.38 8.03 -13.24
C GLU A 221 18.96 7.74 -11.84
#